data_AF-A0A948EGI3-F1
#
_entry.id   AF-A0A948EGI3-F1
#
_cell.length_a   1.000
_cell.length_b   1.000
_cell.length_c   1.000
_cell.angle_alpha   90.00
_cell.angle_beta   90.00
_cell.angle_gamma   90.00
#
_symmetry.space_group_name_H-M   'P 1'
#
loop_
_entity.id
_entity.type
_entity.pdbx_description
1 polymer ?
#
loop_
_entity_poly.entity_id
_entity_poly.type
_entity_poly.pdbx_seq_one_letter_code
_entity_poly.pdbx_strand_id
1 'polypeptide(L)'
;PTLLFSCDFLNFSTSHSILDLAGRRAIKELEGADDKHLGEYALNGSEKNIAMTEKIRQRLKLSTLKYQKMDDLVNAIGLPKEDLCTHCWDNTSYS
;
A
#
# COMPACT_ATOMS: atom_id res chain seq x y z
N PRO A 1 -4.01 5.37 -1.08
CA PRO A 1 -3.35 4.14 -1.56
C PRO A 1 -3.17 3.14 -0.41
N THR A 2 -2.93 1.86 -0.71
CA THR A 2 -2.66 0.82 0.29
C THR A 2 -1.22 0.96 0.81
N LEU A 3 -1.01 0.85 2.13
CA LEU A 3 0.33 0.84 2.71
C LEU A 3 1.04 -0.49 2.41
N LEU A 4 2.26 -0.38 1.87
CA LEU A 4 3.09 -1.50 1.46
C LEU A 4 4.49 -1.45 2.07
N PHE A 5 4.95 -0.30 2.54
CA PHE A 5 6.30 -0.15 3.09
C PHE A 5 6.21 0.34 4.53
N SER A 6 7.09 -0.17 5.38
CA SER A 6 7.23 0.33 6.75
C SER A 6 7.73 1.76 6.71
N CYS A 7 7.33 2.57 7.70
CA CYS A 7 7.84 3.91 7.85
C CYS A 7 9.04 3.90 8.80
N ASP A 8 10.15 4.52 8.40
CA ASP A 8 11.32 4.67 9.27
C ASP A 8 11.12 5.71 10.37
N PHE A 9 10.16 6.63 10.19
CA PHE A 9 9.91 7.75 11.10
C PHE A 9 8.71 7.53 12.03
N LEU A 10 7.74 6.72 11.59
CA LEU A 10 6.47 6.52 12.29
C LEU A 10 6.29 5.06 12.68
N ASN A 11 6.14 4.83 13.98
CA ASN A 11 5.80 3.51 14.52
C ASN A 11 4.28 3.33 14.50
N PHE A 12 3.74 2.92 13.34
CA PHE A 12 2.31 2.67 13.18
C PHE A 12 1.82 1.38 13.88
N SER A 13 2.74 0.51 14.30
CA SER A 13 2.47 -0.75 15.00
C SER A 13 3.44 -0.93 16.16
N THR A 14 3.00 -1.56 17.25
CA THR A 14 3.87 -1.98 18.36
C THR A 14 4.75 -3.18 17.98
N SER A 15 4.33 -3.96 16.99
CA SER A 15 5.15 -4.98 16.34
C SER A 15 5.75 -4.39 15.07
N HIS A 16 7.08 -4.39 14.95
CA HIS A 16 7.80 -3.96 13.74
C HIS A 16 7.67 -4.96 12.57
N SER A 17 6.58 -5.75 12.52
CA SER A 17 6.40 -6.76 11.49
C SER A 17 5.82 -6.14 10.23
N ILE A 18 6.52 -6.31 9.11
CA ILE A 18 6.04 -5.90 7.79
C ILE A 18 4.69 -6.55 7.43
N LEU A 19 4.39 -7.72 8.00
CA LEU A 19 3.15 -8.47 7.77
C LEU A 19 1.94 -7.93 8.55
N ASP A 20 2.15 -6.90 9.38
CA ASP A 20 1.05 -6.14 9.96
C ASP A 20 0.42 -5.21 8.93
N LEU A 21 1.16 -4.84 7.87
CA LEU A 21 0.60 -4.10 6.74
C LEU A 21 -0.36 -5.00 5.97
N ALA A 22 -1.62 -4.56 5.85
CA ALA A 22 -2.67 -5.30 5.17
C ALA A 22 -2.30 -5.67 3.72
N GLY A 23 -1.63 -4.76 3.01
CA GLY A 23 -1.14 -5.01 1.65
C GLY A 23 -0.10 -6.14 1.60
N ARG A 24 0.91 -6.10 2.46
CA ARG A 24 1.96 -7.12 2.53
C ARG A 24 1.43 -8.50 2.87
N ARG A 25 0.50 -8.54 3.81
CA ARG A 25 -0.19 -9.79 4.17
C ARG A 25 -1.03 -10.35 3.02
N ALA A 26 -1.77 -9.49 2.32
CA ALA A 26 -2.52 -9.91 1.13
C ALA A 26 -1.60 -10.42 0.01
N ILE A 27 -0.47 -9.75 -0.24
CA ILE A 27 0.53 -10.19 -1.22
C ILE A 27 1.09 -11.57 -0.84
N LYS A 28 1.43 -11.79 0.43
CA LYS A 28 1.87 -13.10 0.93
C LYS A 28 0.87 -14.21 0.65
N GLU A 29 -0.42 -13.92 0.82
CA GLU A 29 -1.48 -14.89 0.56
C GLU A 29 -1.73 -15.16 -0.93
N LEU A 30 -1.41 -14.20 -1.80
CA LEU A 30 -1.57 -14.32 -3.25
C LEU A 30 -0.35 -14.98 -3.92
N GLU A 31 0.86 -14.65 -3.45
CA GLU A 31 2.13 -14.99 -4.12
C GLU A 31 2.96 -16.03 -3.37
N GLY A 32 2.56 -16.37 -2.14
CA GLY A 32 3.34 -17.20 -1.20
C GLY A 32 4.53 -16.49 -0.55
N ALA A 33 4.79 -15.22 -0.92
CA ALA A 33 5.86 -14.36 -0.41
C ALA A 33 5.36 -12.91 -0.34
N ASP A 34 5.86 -12.09 0.58
CA ASP A 34 5.35 -10.73 0.82
C ASP A 34 6.08 -9.61 0.05
N ASP A 35 7.08 -9.94 -0.76
CA ASP A 35 7.99 -9.00 -1.42
C ASP A 35 7.98 -9.06 -2.95
N LYS A 36 7.11 -9.89 -3.54
CA LYS A 36 7.02 -10.03 -4.99
C LYS A 36 6.15 -8.94 -5.62
N HIS A 37 6.61 -8.42 -6.77
CA HIS A 37 5.84 -7.49 -7.62
C HIS A 37 5.33 -6.24 -6.92
N LEU A 38 6.04 -5.74 -5.90
CA LEU A 38 5.55 -4.63 -5.05
C LEU A 38 5.17 -3.37 -5.84
N GLY A 39 5.92 -3.04 -6.89
CA GLY A 39 5.61 -1.91 -7.76
C GLY A 39 4.26 -2.06 -8.47
N GLU A 40 3.94 -3.26 -8.96
CA GLU A 40 2.64 -3.54 -9.57
C GLU A 40 1.51 -3.48 -8.54
N TYR A 41 1.74 -4.00 -7.32
CA TYR A 41 0.76 -3.89 -6.23
C TYR A 41 0.56 -2.45 -5.74
N ALA A 42 1.59 -1.59 -5.81
CA ALA A 42 1.51 -0.17 -5.48
C ALA A 42 0.79 0.65 -6.56
N LEU A 43 0.90 0.23 -7.83
CA LEU A 43 0.30 0.92 -8.96
C LEU A 43 -1.23 0.78 -8.96
N ASN A 44 -1.93 1.89 -8.77
CA ASN A 44 -3.39 1.88 -8.73
C ASN A 44 -3.99 1.35 -10.03
N GLY A 45 -4.93 0.41 -9.92
CA GLY A 45 -5.68 -0.12 -11.06
C GLY A 45 -4.96 -1.21 -11.87
N SER A 46 -3.73 -1.60 -11.50
CA SER A 46 -3.12 -2.81 -12.02
C SER A 46 -3.90 -4.05 -11.59
N GLU A 47 -3.75 -5.16 -12.33
CA GLU A 47 -4.40 -6.43 -11.98
C GLU A 47 -4.02 -6.89 -10.57
N LYS A 48 -2.74 -6.78 -10.21
CA LYS A 48 -2.22 -7.13 -8.88
C LYS A 48 -2.77 -6.19 -7.80
N ASN A 49 -2.85 -4.88 -8.04
CA ASN A 49 -3.41 -3.93 -7.09
C ASN A 49 -4.90 -4.22 -6.79
N ILE A 50 -5.66 -4.55 -7.82
CA ILE A 50 -7.08 -4.94 -7.67
C ILE A 50 -7.19 -6.25 -6.88
N ALA A 51 -6.38 -7.26 -7.23
CA ALA A 51 -6.37 -8.56 -6.54
C ALA A 51 -6.02 -8.42 -5.05
N MET A 52 -5.01 -7.62 -4.71
CA MET A 52 -4.65 -7.31 -3.33
C MET A 52 -5.78 -6.60 -2.60
N THR A 53 -6.38 -5.58 -3.20
CA THR A 53 -7.48 -4.82 -2.59
C THR A 53 -8.67 -5.75 -2.30
N GLU A 54 -9.01 -6.63 -3.23
CA GLU A 54 -10.06 -7.63 -3.05
C GLU A 54 -9.72 -8.64 -1.94
N LYS A 55 -8.47 -9.09 -1.87
CA LYS A 55 -8.02 -9.97 -0.79
C LYS A 55 -8.14 -9.31 0.58
N ILE A 56 -7.76 -8.03 0.70
CA ILE A 56 -7.93 -7.25 1.94
C ILE A 56 -9.43 -7.12 2.28
N ARG A 57 -10.28 -6.80 1.29
CA ARG A 57 -11.74 -6.69 1.48
C ARG A 57 -12.33 -7.96 2.08
N GLN A 58 -12.00 -9.12 1.50
CA GLN A 58 -12.45 -10.43 1.96
C GLN A 58 -11.98 -10.70 3.39
N ARG A 59 -10.70 -10.43 3.69
CA ARG A 59 -10.12 -10.64 5.02
C ARG A 59 -10.81 -9.80 6.10
N LEU A 60 -11.11 -8.55 5.79
CA LEU A 60 -11.81 -7.63 6.70
C LEU A 60 -13.33 -7.82 6.71
N LYS A 61 -13.87 -8.74 5.89
CA LYS A 61 -15.30 -9.04 5.75
C LYS A 61 -16.16 -7.81 5.40
N LEU A 62 -15.62 -6.93 4.55
CA LEU A 62 -16.32 -5.71 4.11
C LEU A 62 -17.17 -5.97 2.86
N SER A 63 -18.28 -5.28 2.69
CA SER A 63 -19.08 -5.37 1.44
C SER A 63 -18.30 -4.84 0.24
N THR A 64 -17.61 -3.72 0.40
CA THR A 64 -16.77 -3.07 -0.62
C THR A 64 -15.54 -2.45 0.02
N LEU A 65 -14.45 -2.35 -0.72
CA LEU A 65 -13.24 -1.64 -0.32
C LEU A 65 -12.66 -0.91 -1.54
N LYS A 66 -12.31 0.37 -1.36
CA LYS A 66 -11.62 1.16 -2.38
C LYS A 66 -10.63 2.08 -1.69
N TYR A 67 -9.38 2.05 -2.15
CA TYR A 67 -8.35 2.99 -1.71
C TYR A 67 -8.31 4.21 -2.63
N GLN A 68 -7.94 5.37 -2.08
CA GLN A 68 -7.63 6.58 -2.85
C GLN A 68 -6.44 6.35 -3.78
N LYS A 69 -6.45 6.97 -4.97
CA LYS A 69 -5.27 6.97 -5.85
C LYS A 69 -4.19 7.89 -5.30
N MET A 70 -2.93 7.61 -5.62
CA MET A 70 -1.83 8.47 -5.19
C MET A 70 -1.93 9.84 -5.85
N ASP A 71 -2.16 9.88 -7.15
CA ASP A 71 -2.27 11.14 -7.91
C ASP A 71 -3.39 12.03 -7.40
N ASP A 72 -4.56 11.44 -7.07
CA ASP A 72 -5.69 12.17 -6.50
C ASP A 72 -5.33 12.80 -5.14
N LEU A 73 -4.54 12.10 -4.30
CA LEU A 73 -4.09 12.62 -3.01
C LEU A 73 -3.07 13.76 -3.17
N VAL A 74 -2.08 13.60 -4.05
CA VAL A 74 -1.09 14.64 -4.36
C VAL A 74 -1.81 15.90 -4.87
N ASN A 75 -2.71 15.73 -5.83
CA ASN A 75 -3.50 16.83 -6.39
C ASN A 75 -4.37 17.53 -5.34
N ALA A 76 -4.98 16.78 -4.41
CA ALA A 76 -5.80 17.35 -3.35
C ALA A 76 -4.99 18.14 -2.31
N ILE A 77 -3.73 17.72 -2.05
CA ILE A 77 -2.82 18.44 -1.15
C ILE A 77 -2.33 19.74 -1.81
N GLY A 78 -2.12 19.73 -3.13
CA GLY A 78 -1.71 20.91 -3.90
C GLY A 78 -0.21 21.21 -3.83
N LEU A 79 0.60 20.26 -3.36
CA LEU A 79 2.07 20.32 -3.40
C LEU A 79 2.61 19.33 -4.45
N PRO A 80 3.78 19.61 -5.05
CA PRO A 80 4.48 18.64 -5.89
C PRO A 80 4.75 17.34 -5.14
N LYS A 81 4.77 16.20 -5.84
CA LYS A 81 4.93 14.88 -5.22
C LYS A 81 6.29 14.76 -4.51
N GLU A 82 7.32 15.37 -5.07
CA GLU A 82 8.69 15.41 -4.53
C GLU A 82 8.79 16.11 -3.18
N ASP A 83 7.85 17.00 -2.86
CA ASP A 83 7.77 17.69 -1.56
C ASP A 83 6.91 16.90 -0.55
N LEU A 84 6.42 15.72 -0.93
CA LEU A 84 5.55 14.86 -0.12
C LEU A 84 6.22 13.52 0.14
N CYS A 85 6.22 13.10 1.42
CA CYS A 85 6.61 11.74 1.77
C CYS A 85 5.52 10.76 1.32
N THR A 86 5.83 9.96 0.29
CA THR A 86 4.97 8.92 -0.29
C THR A 86 5.51 7.49 -0.10
N HIS A 87 6.67 7.36 0.56
CA HIS A 87 7.41 6.12 0.78
C HIS A 87 6.54 4.93 1.23
N CYS A 88 5.70 5.12 2.25
CA CYS A 88 4.93 4.02 2.85
C CYS A 88 3.95 3.35 1.85
N TRP A 89 3.61 4.02 0.75
CA TRP A 89 2.70 3.52 -0.27
C TRP A 89 3.41 2.98 -1.51
N ASP A 90 4.39 3.72 -2.04
CA ASP A 90 5.00 3.41 -3.34
C ASP A 90 6.54 3.37 -3.33
N ASN A 91 7.17 3.60 -2.17
CA ASN A 91 8.62 3.61 -1.99
C ASN A 91 9.36 4.65 -2.85
N THR A 92 8.73 5.79 -3.21
CA THR A 92 9.34 6.77 -4.14
C THR A 92 9.96 8.02 -3.50
N SER A 93 9.71 8.32 -2.21
CA SER A 93 10.14 9.58 -1.59
C SER A 93 11.27 9.48 -0.57
N TYR A 94 11.77 8.28 -0.27
CA TYR A 94 12.88 8.09 0.67
C TYR A 94 14.02 7.36 -0.06
N SER A 95 15.17 8.02 -0.12
CA SER A 95 16.43 7.55 -0.71
C SER A 95 17.57 7.82 0.26
#